data_AF-A0A8T5EE80-F1
#
_entry.id   AF-A0A8T5EE80-F1
#
_cell.length_a   1.000
_cell.length_b   1.000
_cell.length_c   1.000
_cell.angle_alpha   90.00
_cell.angle_beta   90.00
_cell.angle_gamma   90.00
#
_symmetry.space_group_name_H-M   'P 1'
#
loop_
_entity.id
_entity.type
_entity.pdbx_description
1 polymer ?
#
loop_
_entity_poly.entity_id
_entity_poly.type
_entity_poly.pdbx_seq_one_letter_code
_entity_poly.pdbx_strand_id
1 'polypeptide(L)'
;MLTEILISNNISELRQKISQIMSELDELGEPVKEIPEIISSSNLLRSNEFLLKSDEKKTALLSIYAQYCKSLEQLLSSVFEIQHDLKNILTEQSSMIESKPKSKPKSKPKSKPKSKQ
;
A
#
# COMPACT_ATOMS: atom_id res chain seq x y z
N MET A 1 2.39 -13.00 -4.39
CA MET A 1 1.11 -13.08 -5.14
C MET A 1 -0.13 -13.35 -4.29
N LEU A 2 -0.33 -14.51 -3.65
CA LEU A 2 -1.56 -14.76 -2.86
C LEU A 2 -1.71 -13.79 -1.68
N THR A 3 -0.60 -13.45 -1.01
CA THR A 3 -0.54 -12.43 0.05
C THR A 3 -0.83 -11.02 -0.47
N GLU A 4 -0.31 -10.65 -1.64
CA GLU A 4 -0.59 -9.33 -2.26
C GLU A 4 -2.06 -9.18 -2.66
N ILE A 5 -2.67 -10.21 -3.24
CA ILE A 5 -4.11 -10.22 -3.59
C ILE A 5 -4.95 -10.08 -2.31
N LEU A 6 -4.55 -10.76 -1.24
CA LEU A 6 -5.24 -10.69 0.04
C LEU A 6 -5.10 -9.31 0.70
N ILE A 7 -3.91 -8.68 0.62
CA ILE A 7 -3.67 -7.30 1.07
C ILE A 7 -4.50 -6.31 0.24
N SER A 8 -4.53 -6.45 -1.09
CA SER A 8 -5.29 -5.58 -2.00
C SER A 8 -6.79 -5.65 -1.74
N ASN A 9 -7.34 -6.86 -1.58
CA ASN A 9 -8.75 -7.05 -1.26
C ASN A 9 -9.10 -6.41 0.10
N ASN A 10 -8.23 -6.58 1.10
CA ASN A 10 -8.41 -5.99 2.42
C ASN A 10 -8.42 -4.44 2.36
N ILE A 11 -7.49 -3.83 1.61
CA ILE A 11 -7.44 -2.36 1.42
C ILE A 11 -8.72 -1.83 0.75
N SER A 12 -9.27 -2.55 -0.24
CA SER A 12 -10.52 -2.18 -0.90
C SER A 12 -11.71 -2.23 0.07
N GLU A 13 -11.83 -3.31 0.85
CA GLU A 13 -12.87 -3.45 1.87
C GLU A 13 -12.76 -2.36 2.95
N LEU A 14 -11.55 -2.04 3.41
CA LEU A 14 -11.32 -0.97 4.39
C LEU A 14 -11.71 0.40 3.82
N ARG A 15 -11.43 0.67 2.53
CA ARG A 15 -11.90 1.89 1.86
C ARG A 15 -13.41 1.98 1.82
N GLN A 16 -14.08 0.89 1.46
CA GLN A 16 -15.55 0.87 1.43
C GLN A 16 -16.13 1.16 2.82
N LYS A 17 -15.57 0.54 3.87
CA LYS A 17 -15.99 0.78 5.26
C LYS A 17 -15.74 2.23 5.70
N ILE A 18 -14.60 2.81 5.33
CA ILE A 18 -14.31 4.24 5.60
C ILE A 18 -15.38 5.11 4.96
N SER A 19 -15.67 4.91 3.66
CA SER A 19 -16.70 5.69 2.95
C SER A 19 -18.08 5.51 3.57
N GLN A 20 -18.43 4.30 4.00
CA GLN A 20 -19.69 4.04 4.69
C GLN A 20 -19.79 4.81 6.00
N ILE A 21 -18.78 4.72 6.88
CA ILE A 21 -18.80 5.42 8.18
C ILE A 21 -18.80 6.95 7.98
N MET A 22 -18.11 7.46 6.96
CA MET A 22 -18.16 8.88 6.61
C MET A 22 -19.58 9.31 6.19
N SER A 23 -20.26 8.52 5.34
CA SER A 23 -21.66 8.79 4.99
C SER A 23 -22.58 8.77 6.21
N GLU A 24 -22.41 7.79 7.09
CA GLU A 24 -23.19 7.69 8.34
C GLU A 24 -22.93 8.87 9.29
N LEU A 25 -21.71 9.41 9.31
CA LEU A 25 -21.37 10.63 10.07
C LEU A 25 -22.00 11.88 9.45
N ASP A 26 -21.99 11.99 8.13
CA ASP A 26 -22.63 13.10 7.41
C ASP A 26 -24.15 13.07 7.59
N GLU A 27 -24.77 11.88 7.58
CA GLU A 27 -26.20 11.67 7.87
C GLU A 27 -26.58 12.05 9.30
N LEU A 28 -25.66 11.91 10.26
CA LEU A 28 -25.89 12.33 11.64
C LEU A 28 -26.13 13.85 11.74
N GLY A 29 -25.59 14.62 10.78
CA GLY A 29 -25.82 16.04 10.61
C GLY A 29 -25.10 16.91 11.65
N GLU A 30 -25.56 18.15 11.75
CA GLU A 30 -24.99 19.16 12.64
C GLU A 30 -25.37 18.92 14.11
N PRO A 31 -24.55 19.41 15.06
CA PRO A 31 -24.85 19.36 16.47
C PRO A 31 -26.26 19.86 16.81
N VAL A 32 -26.93 19.11 17.68
CA VAL A 32 -28.30 19.41 18.13
C VAL A 32 -28.36 20.79 18.77
N LYS A 33 -29.13 21.70 18.17
CA LYS A 33 -29.45 23.02 18.73
C LYS A 33 -30.58 22.90 19.76
N GLU A 34 -30.50 23.68 20.84
CA GLU A 34 -31.58 23.74 21.82
C GLU A 34 -32.89 24.17 21.17
N ILE A 35 -33.98 23.48 21.53
CA ILE A 35 -35.33 23.86 21.15
C ILE A 35 -35.95 24.57 22.36
N PRO A 36 -36.29 25.87 22.26
CA PRO A 36 -36.80 26.66 23.39
C PRO A 36 -38.07 26.09 24.03
N GLU A 37 -38.90 25.41 23.24
CA GLU A 37 -40.16 24.79 23.66
C GLU A 37 -39.97 23.53 24.52
N ILE A 38 -38.75 22.99 24.56
CA ILE A 38 -38.41 21.76 25.28
C ILE A 38 -37.68 22.10 26.58
N ILE A 39 -38.02 21.38 27.65
CA ILE A 39 -37.34 21.53 28.95
C ILE A 39 -35.84 21.26 28.80
N SER A 40 -35.03 22.00 29.57
CA SER A 40 -33.56 21.94 29.48
C SER A 40 -33.01 20.51 29.59
N SER A 41 -33.56 19.68 30.48
CA SER A 41 -33.12 18.28 30.63
C SER A 41 -33.31 17.44 29.36
N SER A 42 -34.40 17.66 28.62
CA SER A 42 -34.67 16.95 27.38
C SER A 42 -33.79 17.44 26.22
N ASN A 43 -33.48 18.74 26.18
CA ASN A 43 -32.46 19.27 25.27
C ASN A 43 -31.08 18.66 25.56
N LEU A 44 -30.71 18.54 26.84
CA LEU A 44 -29.45 17.96 27.28
C LEU A 44 -29.34 16.47 26.92
N LEU A 45 -30.41 15.69 27.11
CA LEU A 45 -30.45 14.27 26.72
C LEU A 45 -30.23 14.11 25.21
N ARG A 46 -30.90 14.91 24.39
CA ARG A 46 -30.77 14.87 22.92
C ARG A 46 -29.37 15.25 22.46
N SER A 47 -28.77 16.27 23.08
CA SER A 47 -27.39 16.67 22.80
C SER A 47 -26.40 15.56 23.17
N ASN A 48 -26.54 14.96 24.36
CA ASN A 48 -25.70 13.83 24.77
C ASN A 48 -25.85 12.62 23.87
N GLU A 49 -27.07 12.28 23.44
CA GLU A 49 -27.29 11.16 22.50
C GLU A 49 -26.58 11.40 21.17
N PHE A 50 -26.67 12.62 20.62
CA PHE A 50 -25.92 13.00 19.43
C PHE A 50 -24.41 12.88 19.63
N LEU A 51 -23.89 13.41 20.75
CA LEU A 51 -22.46 13.36 21.05
C LEU A 51 -21.97 11.91 21.16
N LEU A 52 -22.68 11.06 21.90
CA LEU A 52 -22.33 9.64 22.05
C LEU A 52 -22.29 8.92 20.69
N LYS A 53 -23.31 9.11 19.84
CA LYS A 53 -23.35 8.51 18.50
C LYS A 53 -22.22 9.04 17.61
N SER A 54 -21.96 10.35 17.64
CA SER A 54 -20.89 10.98 16.86
C SER A 54 -19.52 10.44 17.28
N ASP A 55 -19.27 10.36 18.58
CA ASP A 55 -18.00 9.89 19.13
C ASP A 55 -17.78 8.40 18.88
N GLU A 56 -18.82 7.57 18.99
CA GLU A 56 -18.75 6.15 18.65
C GLU A 56 -18.34 5.96 17.18
N LYS A 57 -19.00 6.67 16.25
CA LYS A 57 -18.72 6.60 14.82
C LYS A 57 -17.33 7.14 14.48
N LYS A 58 -16.90 8.26 15.08
CA LYS A 58 -15.55 8.81 14.92
C LYS A 58 -14.48 7.85 15.45
N THR A 59 -14.72 7.21 16.58
CA THR A 59 -13.81 6.21 17.16
C THR A 59 -13.70 4.98 16.25
N ALA A 60 -14.83 4.51 15.72
CA ALA A 60 -14.83 3.43 14.73
C ALA A 60 -14.07 3.83 13.46
N LEU A 61 -14.28 5.04 12.94
CA LEU A 61 -13.57 5.57 11.78
C LEU A 61 -12.05 5.59 12.00
N LEU A 62 -11.60 6.08 13.16
CA LEU A 62 -10.17 6.08 13.53
C LEU A 62 -9.58 4.67 13.57
N SER A 63 -10.32 3.71 14.14
CA SER A 63 -9.89 2.31 14.19
C SER A 63 -9.71 1.72 12.78
N ILE A 64 -10.65 1.97 11.86
CA ILE A 64 -10.54 1.49 10.49
C ILE A 64 -9.41 2.20 9.74
N TYR A 65 -9.22 3.50 9.92
CA TYR A 65 -8.07 4.21 9.34
C TYR A 65 -6.73 3.64 9.83
N ALA A 66 -6.62 3.30 11.11
CA ALA A 66 -5.41 2.68 11.65
C ALA A 66 -5.12 1.33 10.96
N GLN A 67 -6.16 0.50 10.75
CA GLN A 67 -6.02 -0.75 10.00
C GLN A 67 -5.64 -0.50 8.53
N TYR A 68 -6.24 0.50 7.90
CA TYR A 68 -5.95 0.87 6.52
C TYR A 68 -4.50 1.33 6.33
N CYS A 69 -3.99 2.18 7.22
CA CYS A 69 -2.59 2.60 7.22
C CYS A 69 -1.65 1.40 7.39
N LYS A 70 -1.95 0.50 8.34
CA LYS A 70 -1.15 -0.72 8.54
C LYS A 70 -1.12 -1.61 7.29
N SER A 71 -2.25 -1.79 6.62
CA SER A 71 -2.33 -2.56 5.39
C SER A 71 -1.53 -1.91 4.25
N LEU A 72 -1.52 -0.57 4.17
CA LEU A 72 -0.68 0.16 3.20
C LEU A 72 0.81 0.03 3.50
N GLU A 73 1.21 0.09 4.77
CA GLU A 73 2.60 -0.13 5.18
C GLU A 73 3.06 -1.54 4.80
N GLN A 74 2.24 -2.56 5.03
CA GLN A 74 2.53 -3.94 4.62
C GLN A 74 2.68 -4.09 3.11
N LEU A 75 1.80 -3.44 2.34
CA LEU A 75 1.90 -3.42 0.88
C LEU A 75 3.22 -2.78 0.44
N LEU A 76 3.59 -1.65 1.04
CA LEU A 76 4.82 -0.94 0.73
C LEU A 76 6.06 -1.78 1.05
N SER A 77 6.08 -2.45 2.20
CA SER A 77 7.15 -3.39 2.56
C SER A 77 7.29 -4.51 1.52
N SER A 78 6.17 -5.11 1.10
CA SER A 78 6.19 -6.15 0.07
C SER A 78 6.73 -5.65 -1.27
N VAL A 79 6.40 -4.43 -1.67
CA VAL A 79 6.94 -3.81 -2.90
C VAL A 79 8.46 -3.62 -2.79
N PHE A 80 8.97 -3.18 -1.63
CA PHE A 80 10.42 -3.04 -1.42
C PHE A 80 11.16 -4.39 -1.44
N GLU A 81 10.56 -5.45 -0.90
CA GLU A 81 11.12 -6.81 -0.98
C GLU A 81 11.21 -7.27 -2.44
N ILE A 82 10.12 -7.12 -3.21
CA ILE A 82 10.12 -7.45 -4.65
C ILE A 82 11.19 -6.64 -5.40
N GLN A 83 11.31 -5.35 -5.11
CA GLN A 83 12.35 -4.51 -5.72
C GLN A 83 13.76 -5.01 -5.40
N HIS A 84 13.99 -5.41 -4.15
CA HIS A 84 15.28 -5.96 -3.71
C HIS A 84 15.59 -7.27 -4.44
N ASP A 85 14.63 -8.18 -4.52
CA ASP A 85 14.78 -9.46 -5.23
C ASP A 85 15.07 -9.26 -6.72
N LEU A 86 14.34 -8.36 -7.38
CA LEU A 86 14.58 -8.03 -8.79
C LEU A 86 15.99 -7.47 -9.02
N LYS A 87 16.48 -6.63 -8.10
CA LYS A 87 17.84 -6.10 -8.16
C LYS A 87 18.87 -7.22 -8.02
N ASN A 88 18.67 -8.13 -7.08
CA ASN A 88 19.56 -9.28 -6.86
C ASN A 88 19.60 -10.18 -8.10
N ILE A 89 18.44 -10.51 -8.67
CA ILE A 89 18.34 -11.29 -9.91
C ILE A 89 19.10 -10.61 -11.05
N LEU A 90 18.95 -9.30 -11.23
CA LEU A 90 19.65 -8.55 -12.28
C LEU A 90 21.18 -8.60 -12.08
N THR A 91 21.65 -8.48 -10.84
CA THR A 91 23.09 -8.57 -10.54
C THR A 91 23.64 -9.97 -10.79
N GLU A 92 22.90 -11.02 -10.42
CA GLU A 92 23.28 -12.41 -10.64
C GLU A 92 23.35 -12.71 -12.14
N GLN A 93 22.33 -12.34 -12.91
CA GLN A 93 22.31 -12.50 -14.36
C GLN A 93 23.46 -11.77 -15.04
N SER A 94 23.80 -10.56 -14.58
CA SER A 94 24.94 -9.80 -15.12
C SER A 94 26.27 -10.54 -14.91
N SER A 95 26.46 -11.14 -13.72
CA SER A 95 27.67 -11.93 -13.42
C SER A 95 27.80 -13.21 -14.26
N MET A 96 26.67 -13.85 -14.59
CA MET A 96 26.64 -15.04 -15.47
C MET A 96 26.99 -14.70 -16.93
N ILE A 97 26.72 -13.48 -17.37
CA ILE A 97 27.08 -13.02 -18.72
C ILE A 97 28.58 -12.72 -18.81
N GLU A 98 29.15 -12.04 -17.81
CA GLU A 98 30.58 -11.70 -17.76
C GLU A 98 31.49 -12.93 -17.60
N SER A 99 31.01 -13.98 -16.94
CA SER A 99 31.77 -15.23 -16.72
C SER A 99 31.83 -16.15 -17.95
N LYS A 100 31.16 -15.83 -19.07
CA LYS A 100 31.36 -16.57 -20.32
C LYS A 100 32.80 -16.35 -20.80
N PRO A 101 33.60 -17.42 -21.02
CA PRO A 101 34.99 -17.27 -21.41
C PRO A 101 35.05 -16.52 -22.74
N LYS A 102 35.72 -15.36 -22.76
CA LYS A 102 36.11 -14.67 -24.00
C LYS A 102 36.80 -15.71 -24.87
N SER A 103 36.15 -16.11 -25.97
CA SER A 103 36.77 -17.00 -26.95
C SER A 103 38.10 -16.37 -27.34
N LYS A 104 39.21 -17.08 -27.05
CA LYS A 104 40.55 -16.62 -27.43
C LYS A 104 40.49 -16.27 -28.92
N PRO A 105 40.95 -15.08 -29.34
CA PRO A 105 40.96 -14.74 -30.74
C PRO A 105 41.78 -15.81 -31.48
N LYS A 106 41.17 -16.48 -32.46
CA LYS A 106 41.85 -17.46 -33.31
C LYS A 106 43.15 -16.82 -33.79
N SER A 107 44.27 -17.40 -33.38
CA SER A 107 45.61 -16.98 -33.79
C SER A 107 45.65 -16.84 -35.31
N LYS A 108 46.04 -15.65 -35.80
CA LYS A 108 46.28 -15.41 -37.23
C LYS A 108 47.17 -16.53 -37.81
N PRO A 109 46.90 -17.01 -39.04
CA PRO A 109 47.77 -18.01 -39.66
C PRO A 109 49.17 -17.42 -39.81
N LYS A 110 50.21 -18.12 -39.31
CA LYS A 110 51.61 -17.78 -39.58
C LYS A 110 51.81 -17.76 -41.10
N SER A 111 52.05 -16.59 -41.65
CA SER A 111 52.50 -16.41 -43.03
C SER A 111 53.79 -17.20 -43.26
N LYS A 112 53.75 -18.22 -44.13
CA LYS A 112 54.96 -18.88 -44.64
C LYS A 112 55.75 -17.88 -45.48
N PRO A 113 57.08 -17.75 -45.30
CA PRO A 113 57.90 -17.02 -46.25
C PRO A 113 58.06 -17.89 -47.50
N LYS A 114 57.78 -17.34 -48.69
CA LYS A 114 58.26 -17.94 -49.93
C LYS A 114 59.33 -17.06 -50.57
N SER A 115 60.41 -17.76 -50.87
CA SER A 115 61.74 -17.35 -51.29
C SER A 115 61.78 -16.43 -52.51
N LYS A 116 62.80 -15.57 -52.54
CA LYS A 116 63.31 -14.94 -53.77
C LYS A 116 63.75 -16.04 -54.74
N GLN A 117 63.32 -15.95 -56.00
CA GLN A 117 64.11 -16.16 -57.22
C GLN A 117 63.28 -15.75 -58.44
#